data_AF-A0A1I1A2C8-F1
#
_entry.id   AF-A0A1I1A2C8-F1
#
_cell.length_a   1.000
_cell.length_b   1.000
_cell.length_c   1.000
_cell.angle_alpha   90.00
_cell.angle_beta   90.00
_cell.angle_gamma   90.00
#
_symmetry.space_group_name_H-M   'P 1'
#
loop_
_entity.id
_entity.type
_entity.pdbx_description
1 polymer ?
#
loop_
_entity_poly.entity_id
_entity_poly.type
_entity_poly.pdbx_seq_one_letter_code
_entity_poly.pdbx_strand_id
1 'polypeptide(L)'
;MTSDDNRAPENLLLMCIAHSYEIDTDESRFPATLLQDWRAEQVREYEEFRQGWVLSEAQVAEVIELSFGSPVIAAPVITGIVEAVEVAALRAMSTRSGPEAAAAAWRTYRNHIRGSGAGRDPATGEILYAEPGRADRDRYADTVRDQLNAVRAVLEPLTDDVQAKTATARHTNPATAPWCGWVTRSAAELLAAASNWPWAPPYEDNDRLNEAVAELRASASALAAALRGEIPASAPGPPAEPEPDPVAVAFEDAKARHLETLERARAYAFVEGNPYNPALRAEIADAAGDVVLIWPVWYVLEYRLDTAARVAATLTKNATDAEVAAAITEDTARRPLAAATALLAELWREMSDTGRTDLADQARDALLTELRRHDWSSKEGWIDNTINGRPTFDYWTHWTTPGEPRTVLTDALLASPERLEDIVRVGGEWIQHQPSFGEPGPISAVLEYRDNLPTWFPTEAVVTTAAIRYPHVVPAISKFDRGAGPEAPPIEGLIAHVLRLANETEAS
;
A
#
# COMPACT_ATOMS: atom_id res chain seq x y z
N MET A 1 -54.67 36.26 -21.34
CA MET A 1 -53.85 35.36 -22.17
C MET A 1 -52.90 34.65 -21.24
N THR A 2 -52.23 33.62 -21.70
CA THR A 2 -51.15 32.92 -20.99
C THR A 2 -49.87 32.98 -21.81
N SER A 3 -48.73 32.66 -21.21
CA SER A 3 -47.43 32.54 -21.88
C SER A 3 -47.49 31.61 -23.10
N ASP A 4 -48.37 30.60 -23.07
CA ASP A 4 -48.62 29.71 -24.20
C ASP A 4 -49.33 30.40 -25.39
N ASP A 5 -50.19 31.40 -25.14
CA ASP A 5 -50.83 32.20 -26.21
C ASP A 5 -49.81 33.09 -26.93
N ASN A 6 -48.80 33.61 -26.23
CA ASN A 6 -47.70 34.38 -26.83
C ASN A 6 -46.81 33.53 -27.75
N ARG A 7 -46.76 32.21 -27.49
CA ARG A 7 -45.99 31.23 -28.28
C ARG A 7 -46.76 30.65 -29.47
N ALA A 8 -48.00 31.10 -29.70
CA ALA A 8 -48.78 30.68 -30.87
C ALA A 8 -48.07 31.10 -32.18
N PRO A 9 -48.11 30.27 -33.25
CA PRO A 9 -47.43 30.56 -34.52
C PRO A 9 -47.74 31.93 -35.12
N GLU A 10 -48.95 32.45 -34.90
CA GLU A 10 -49.44 33.77 -35.29
C GLU A 10 -48.72 34.93 -34.57
N ASN A 11 -48.17 34.69 -33.38
CA ASN A 11 -47.56 35.71 -32.50
C ASN A 11 -46.02 35.63 -32.46
N LEU A 12 -45.41 34.70 -33.20
CA LEU A 12 -43.94 34.54 -33.26
C LEU A 12 -43.27 35.71 -33.97
N LEU A 13 -42.26 36.28 -33.30
CA LEU A 13 -41.43 37.41 -33.75
C LEU A 13 -39.96 37.01 -33.77
N LEU A 14 -39.19 37.58 -34.70
CA LEU A 14 -37.74 37.41 -34.73
C LEU A 14 -37.10 38.40 -33.75
N MET A 15 -36.49 37.90 -32.68
CA MET A 15 -35.82 38.70 -31.65
C MET A 15 -34.73 37.90 -30.93
N CYS A 16 -33.87 38.57 -30.17
CA CYS A 16 -32.89 37.87 -29.33
C CYS A 16 -33.56 37.24 -28.10
N ILE A 17 -32.91 36.19 -27.57
CA ILE A 17 -33.45 35.35 -26.48
C ILE A 17 -33.80 36.17 -25.22
N ALA A 18 -33.03 37.21 -24.90
CA ALA A 18 -33.29 38.04 -23.73
C ALA A 18 -34.64 38.78 -23.82
N HIS A 19 -34.97 39.33 -24.99
CA HIS A 19 -36.25 40.03 -25.20
C HIS A 19 -37.42 39.06 -25.33
N SER A 20 -37.21 37.84 -25.86
CA SER A 20 -38.27 36.83 -25.86
C SER A 20 -38.67 36.41 -24.45
N TYR A 21 -37.71 36.31 -23.52
CA TYR A 21 -38.02 36.03 -22.11
C TYR A 21 -38.77 37.16 -21.41
N GLU A 22 -38.45 38.43 -21.69
CA GLU A 22 -39.20 39.57 -21.14
C GLU A 22 -40.67 39.55 -21.58
N ILE A 23 -40.93 39.24 -22.85
CA ILE A 23 -42.29 39.16 -23.40
C ILE A 23 -43.07 37.96 -22.84
N ASP A 24 -42.40 36.81 -22.69
CA ASP A 24 -43.02 35.59 -22.15
C ASP A 24 -43.37 35.71 -20.65
N THR A 25 -42.77 36.65 -19.92
CA THR A 25 -42.94 36.82 -18.46
C THR A 25 -43.85 37.99 -18.05
N ASP A 26 -44.13 38.95 -18.94
CA ASP A 26 -45.03 40.08 -18.67
C ASP A 26 -46.13 40.22 -19.74
N GLU A 27 -47.06 39.27 -19.74
CA GLU A 27 -48.17 39.18 -20.68
C GLU A 27 -49.11 40.40 -20.64
N SER A 28 -49.10 41.16 -19.53
CA SER A 28 -49.94 42.36 -19.36
C SER A 28 -49.41 43.56 -20.15
N ARG A 29 -48.09 43.62 -20.30
CA ARG A 29 -47.37 44.68 -21.01
C ARG A 29 -47.27 44.41 -22.51
N PHE A 30 -47.34 43.14 -22.91
CA PHE A 30 -47.20 42.68 -24.30
C PHE A 30 -48.42 41.86 -24.77
N PRO A 31 -49.57 42.50 -25.06
CA PRO A 31 -50.76 41.80 -25.53
C PRO A 31 -50.58 41.26 -26.96
N ALA A 32 -51.31 40.20 -27.33
CA ALA A 32 -51.16 39.53 -28.63
C ALA A 32 -51.38 40.48 -29.82
N THR A 33 -52.28 41.45 -29.70
CA THR A 33 -52.50 42.46 -30.73
C THR A 33 -51.25 43.28 -31.02
N LEU A 34 -50.47 43.61 -29.98
CA LEU A 34 -49.20 44.32 -30.13
C LEU A 34 -48.13 43.44 -30.81
N LEU A 35 -48.07 42.15 -30.45
CA LEU A 35 -47.14 41.20 -31.07
C LEU A 35 -47.45 40.97 -32.55
N GLN A 36 -48.74 40.93 -32.90
CA GLN A 36 -49.20 40.82 -34.29
C GLN A 36 -48.89 42.09 -35.10
N ASP A 37 -49.05 43.28 -34.51
CA ASP A 37 -48.68 44.55 -35.13
C ASP A 37 -47.17 44.61 -35.41
N TRP A 38 -46.35 44.20 -34.43
CA TRP A 38 -44.89 44.12 -34.60
C TRP A 38 -44.47 43.11 -35.66
N ARG A 39 -45.21 42.00 -35.78
CA ARG A 39 -44.94 41.00 -36.81
C ARG A 39 -45.24 41.54 -38.18
N ALA A 40 -46.39 42.21 -38.34
CA ALA A 40 -46.75 42.88 -39.57
C ALA A 40 -45.70 43.93 -39.96
N GLU A 41 -45.15 44.66 -38.98
CA GLU A 41 -44.07 45.61 -39.17
C GLU A 41 -42.76 44.93 -39.61
N GLN A 42 -42.33 43.84 -38.96
CA GLN A 42 -41.13 43.09 -39.34
C GLN A 42 -41.25 42.48 -40.74
N VAL A 43 -42.42 41.96 -41.10
CA VAL A 43 -42.69 41.43 -42.45
C VAL A 43 -42.67 42.57 -43.47
N ARG A 44 -43.26 43.72 -43.15
CA ARG A 44 -43.24 44.91 -44.01
C ARG A 44 -41.82 45.43 -44.21
N GLU A 45 -41.04 45.55 -43.14
CA GLU A 45 -39.64 45.96 -43.18
C GLU A 45 -38.82 44.98 -44.05
N TYR A 46 -39.00 43.68 -43.86
CA TYR A 46 -38.37 42.66 -44.68
C TYR A 46 -38.75 42.80 -46.18
N GLU A 47 -40.03 43.00 -46.47
CA GLU A 47 -40.54 43.17 -47.84
C GLU A 47 -40.07 44.48 -48.49
N GLU A 48 -39.89 45.55 -47.71
CA GLU A 48 -39.45 46.86 -48.16
C GLU A 48 -37.95 46.88 -48.48
N PHE A 49 -37.12 46.30 -47.61
CA PHE A 49 -35.68 46.38 -47.78
C PHE A 49 -35.09 45.25 -48.62
N ARG A 50 -35.67 44.03 -48.59
CA ARG A 50 -35.21 42.80 -49.32
C ARG A 50 -33.69 42.58 -49.36
N GLN A 51 -32.96 43.18 -48.43
CA GLN A 51 -31.51 43.09 -48.27
C GLN A 51 -31.30 42.53 -46.86
N GLY A 52 -30.76 41.31 -46.79
CA GLY A 52 -30.20 40.84 -45.53
C GLY A 52 -29.13 41.83 -45.07
N TRP A 53 -28.99 42.03 -43.77
CA TRP A 53 -27.92 42.86 -43.23
C TRP A 53 -26.58 42.30 -43.72
N VAL A 54 -25.93 42.99 -44.66
CA VAL A 54 -24.59 42.62 -45.14
C VAL A 54 -23.62 43.05 -44.06
N LEU A 55 -23.38 42.16 -43.10
CA LEU A 55 -22.32 42.35 -42.11
C LEU A 55 -20.98 42.31 -42.85
N SER A 56 -20.16 43.36 -42.67
CA SER A 56 -18.77 43.30 -43.08
C SER A 56 -18.02 42.22 -42.27
N GLU A 57 -16.92 41.67 -42.79
CA GLU A 57 -16.12 40.68 -42.05
C GLU A 57 -15.68 41.19 -40.66
N ALA A 58 -15.43 42.50 -40.53
CA ALA A 58 -15.12 43.15 -39.26
C ALA A 58 -16.31 43.11 -38.27
N GLN A 59 -17.53 43.34 -38.77
CA GLN A 59 -18.75 43.25 -37.95
C GLN A 59 -19.12 41.80 -37.65
N VAL A 60 -18.84 40.85 -38.55
CA VAL A 60 -18.98 39.41 -38.26
C VAL A 60 -18.00 39.00 -37.16
N ALA A 61 -16.74 39.46 -37.22
CA ALA A 61 -15.75 39.19 -36.18
C ALA A 61 -16.15 39.80 -34.83
N GLU A 62 -16.62 41.05 -34.81
CA GLU A 62 -17.11 41.74 -33.61
C GLU A 62 -18.35 41.04 -33.02
N VAL A 63 -19.30 40.61 -33.86
CA VAL A 63 -20.48 39.85 -33.42
C VAL A 63 -20.06 38.48 -32.88
N ILE A 64 -19.08 37.80 -33.49
CA ILE A 64 -18.54 36.54 -32.96
C ILE A 64 -17.85 36.78 -31.60
N GLU A 65 -17.06 37.85 -31.47
CA GLU A 65 -16.38 38.20 -30.22
C GLU A 65 -17.38 38.54 -29.10
N LEU A 66 -18.41 39.32 -29.39
CA LEU A 66 -19.44 39.69 -28.40
C LEU A 66 -20.40 38.53 -28.08
N SER A 67 -20.71 37.67 -29.07
CA SER A 67 -21.65 36.54 -28.91
C SER A 67 -21.00 35.27 -28.37
N PHE A 68 -19.68 35.11 -28.49
CA PHE A 68 -18.98 33.90 -28.04
C PHE A 68 -17.80 34.19 -27.10
N GLY A 69 -17.35 35.45 -26.99
CA GLY A 69 -16.37 35.91 -25.99
C GLY A 69 -16.98 36.39 -24.68
N SER A 70 -18.31 36.45 -24.56
CA SER A 70 -18.99 36.81 -23.31
C SER A 70 -19.10 35.60 -22.36
N PRO A 71 -18.58 35.68 -21.12
CA PRO A 71 -18.68 34.62 -20.10
C PRO A 71 -20.12 34.17 -19.80
N VAL A 72 -21.11 34.99 -20.16
CA VAL A 72 -22.54 34.75 -19.91
C VAL A 72 -23.11 33.64 -20.80
N ILE A 73 -22.56 33.42 -22.00
CA ILE A 73 -23.06 32.40 -22.96
C ILE A 73 -22.39 31.03 -22.72
N ALA A 74 -21.17 31.01 -22.19
CA ALA A 74 -20.47 29.77 -21.84
C ALA A 74 -20.91 29.18 -20.49
N ALA A 75 -21.48 29.99 -19.58
CA ALA A 75 -21.82 29.57 -18.22
C ALA A 75 -22.76 28.34 -18.14
N PRO A 76 -23.85 28.22 -18.93
CA PRO A 76 -24.71 27.04 -18.90
C PRO A 76 -24.01 25.77 -19.41
N VAL A 77 -23.14 25.90 -20.41
CA VAL A 77 -22.36 24.78 -20.97
C VAL A 77 -21.33 24.29 -19.96
N ILE A 78 -20.62 25.22 -19.32
CA ILE A 78 -19.64 24.92 -18.27
C ILE A 78 -20.33 24.22 -17.09
N THR A 79 -21.43 24.78 -16.58
CA THR A 79 -22.17 24.19 -15.45
C THR A 79 -22.67 22.79 -15.79
N GLY A 80 -23.23 22.60 -16.99
CA GLY A 80 -23.74 21.29 -17.40
C GLY A 80 -22.66 20.21 -17.48
N ILE A 81 -21.46 20.54 -17.98
CA ILE A 81 -20.32 19.61 -18.06
C ILE A 81 -19.79 19.28 -16.67
N VAL A 82 -19.55 20.30 -15.83
CA VAL A 82 -19.02 20.10 -14.47
C VAL A 82 -20.00 19.28 -13.63
N GLU A 83 -21.30 19.56 -13.73
CA GLU A 83 -22.33 18.78 -13.04
C GLU A 83 -22.35 17.32 -13.51
N ALA A 84 -22.34 17.07 -14.82
CA ALA A 84 -22.32 15.70 -15.36
C ALA A 84 -21.09 14.91 -14.90
N VAL A 85 -19.93 15.56 -14.91
CA VAL A 85 -18.66 14.96 -14.46
C VAL A 85 -18.70 14.63 -12.97
N GLU A 86 -19.17 15.54 -12.12
CA GLU A 86 -19.25 15.29 -10.69
C GLU A 86 -20.27 14.21 -10.34
N VAL A 87 -21.42 14.18 -11.03
CA VAL A 87 -22.41 13.11 -10.87
C VAL A 87 -21.82 11.75 -11.26
N ALA A 88 -21.11 11.67 -12.39
CA ALA A 88 -20.44 10.45 -12.82
C ALA A 88 -19.36 9.99 -11.84
N ALA A 89 -18.50 10.91 -11.39
CA ALA A 89 -17.42 10.64 -10.43
C ALA A 89 -17.95 10.14 -9.08
N LEU A 90 -18.91 10.86 -8.48
CA LEU A 90 -19.53 10.47 -7.22
C LEU A 90 -20.25 9.13 -7.34
N ARG A 91 -20.94 8.91 -8.46
CA ARG A 91 -21.62 7.63 -8.68
C ARG A 91 -20.61 6.50 -8.78
N ALA A 92 -19.54 6.67 -9.54
CA ALA A 92 -18.50 5.65 -9.72
C ALA A 92 -17.88 5.21 -8.39
N MET A 93 -17.53 6.19 -7.54
CA MET A 93 -17.02 5.91 -6.19
C MET A 93 -18.07 5.18 -5.33
N SER A 94 -19.32 5.66 -5.31
CA SER A 94 -20.38 5.07 -4.47
C SER A 94 -20.70 3.62 -4.85
N THR A 95 -20.61 3.29 -6.14
CA THR A 95 -20.95 1.96 -6.67
C THR A 95 -19.82 0.93 -6.51
N ARG A 96 -18.59 1.36 -6.15
CA ARG A 96 -17.43 0.46 -6.03
C ARG A 96 -17.53 -0.55 -4.87
N SER A 97 -18.29 -0.18 -3.84
CA SER A 97 -18.51 -1.02 -2.64
C SER A 97 -19.12 -2.40 -2.94
N GLY A 98 -19.94 -2.52 -4.00
CA GLY A 98 -20.56 -3.79 -4.40
C GLY A 98 -19.55 -4.83 -4.91
N PRO A 99 -18.78 -4.52 -5.98
CA PRO A 99 -17.70 -5.38 -6.44
C PRO A 99 -16.66 -5.69 -5.37
N GLU A 100 -16.28 -4.71 -4.55
CA GLU A 100 -15.32 -4.88 -3.45
C GLU A 100 -15.82 -5.90 -2.42
N ALA A 101 -17.09 -5.80 -1.99
CA ALA A 101 -17.68 -6.74 -1.06
C ALA A 101 -17.74 -8.17 -1.64
N ALA A 102 -18.07 -8.32 -2.93
CA ALA A 102 -18.09 -9.61 -3.60
C ALA A 102 -16.69 -10.24 -3.71
N ALA A 103 -15.67 -9.43 -4.04
CA ALA A 103 -14.27 -9.87 -4.07
C ALA A 103 -13.76 -10.24 -2.66
N ALA A 104 -14.10 -9.45 -1.64
CA ALA A 104 -13.77 -9.74 -0.24
C ALA A 104 -14.41 -11.05 0.27
N ALA A 105 -15.67 -11.32 -0.13
CA ALA A 105 -16.35 -12.58 0.20
C ALA A 105 -15.64 -13.79 -0.39
N TRP A 106 -15.20 -13.70 -1.66
CA TRP A 106 -14.38 -14.73 -2.30
C TRP A 106 -13.06 -14.95 -1.57
N ARG A 107 -12.32 -13.87 -1.25
CA ARG A 107 -11.05 -13.95 -0.50
C ARG A 107 -11.23 -14.64 0.84
N THR A 108 -12.26 -14.24 1.58
CA THR A 108 -12.59 -14.83 2.88
C THR A 108 -12.88 -16.32 2.76
N TYR A 109 -13.71 -16.71 1.78
CA TYR A 109 -14.06 -18.10 1.54
C TYR A 109 -12.85 -18.94 1.13
N ARG A 110 -12.04 -18.46 0.18
CA ARG A 110 -10.82 -19.17 -0.24
C ARG A 110 -9.82 -19.31 0.90
N ASN A 111 -9.61 -18.27 1.71
CA ASN A 111 -8.72 -18.33 2.87
C ASN A 111 -9.25 -19.33 3.91
N HIS A 112 -10.57 -19.38 4.12
CA HIS A 112 -11.19 -20.38 4.99
C HIS A 112 -10.94 -21.81 4.48
N ILE A 113 -11.13 -22.08 3.18
CA ILE A 113 -10.88 -23.40 2.59
C ILE A 113 -9.40 -23.76 2.68
N ARG A 114 -8.48 -22.85 2.32
CA ARG A 114 -7.03 -23.07 2.46
C ARG A 114 -6.60 -23.29 3.91
N GLY A 115 -7.27 -22.65 4.87
CA GLY A 115 -7.02 -22.84 6.31
C GLY A 115 -7.67 -24.10 6.90
N SER A 116 -8.66 -24.70 6.21
CA SER A 116 -9.38 -25.89 6.68
C SER A 116 -8.62 -27.21 6.44
N GLY A 117 -7.58 -27.19 5.61
CA GLY A 117 -6.76 -28.35 5.33
C GLY A 117 -5.56 -28.01 4.45
N ALA A 118 -4.37 -28.22 5.02
CA ALA A 118 -3.12 -28.30 4.28
C ALA A 118 -2.61 -29.73 4.40
N GLY A 119 -2.56 -30.45 3.28
CA GLY A 119 -1.79 -31.68 3.17
C GLY A 119 -0.39 -31.37 2.69
N ARG A 120 0.53 -32.31 2.83
CA ARG A 120 1.75 -32.31 2.03
C ARG A 120 1.72 -33.51 1.10
N ASP A 121 2.07 -33.29 -0.16
CA ASP A 121 2.28 -34.39 -1.09
C ASP A 121 3.40 -35.29 -0.53
N PRO A 122 3.17 -36.60 -0.32
CA PRO A 122 4.18 -37.48 0.27
C PRO A 122 5.37 -37.76 -0.66
N ALA A 123 5.22 -37.56 -1.98
CA ALA A 123 6.27 -37.76 -2.97
C ALA A 123 7.07 -36.49 -3.25
N THR A 124 6.42 -35.32 -3.29
CA THR A 124 7.09 -34.04 -3.60
C THR A 124 7.38 -33.17 -2.37
N GLY A 125 6.64 -33.37 -1.28
CA GLY A 125 6.69 -32.56 -0.06
C GLY A 125 6.04 -31.19 -0.17
N GLU A 126 5.49 -30.84 -1.34
CA GLU A 126 4.81 -29.56 -1.59
C GLU A 126 3.55 -29.46 -0.72
N ILE A 127 3.27 -28.24 -0.23
CA ILE A 127 2.04 -27.97 0.50
C ILE A 127 0.87 -27.98 -0.48
N LEU A 128 -0.01 -28.97 -0.31
CA LEU A 128 -1.28 -29.04 -1.00
C LEU A 128 -2.31 -28.29 -0.17
N TYR A 129 -2.60 -27.06 -0.58
CA TYR A 129 -3.74 -26.35 -0.05
C TYR A 129 -5.03 -26.92 -0.64
N ALA A 130 -6.04 -27.10 0.18
CA ALA A 130 -7.39 -27.23 -0.33
C ALA A 130 -7.73 -25.95 -1.10
N GLU A 131 -8.02 -26.08 -2.39
CA GLU A 131 -8.62 -25.00 -3.18
C GLU A 131 -10.14 -25.18 -3.21
N PRO A 132 -10.91 -24.08 -3.28
CA PRO A 132 -12.34 -24.14 -3.53
C PRO A 132 -12.66 -24.98 -4.76
N GLY A 133 -13.74 -25.77 -4.69
CA GLY A 133 -14.21 -26.55 -5.82
C GLY A 133 -14.55 -25.65 -7.01
N ARG A 134 -14.51 -26.21 -8.21
CA ARG A 134 -14.85 -25.47 -9.45
C ARG A 134 -16.21 -24.78 -9.36
N ALA A 135 -17.22 -25.45 -8.80
CA ALA A 135 -18.56 -24.89 -8.65
C ALA A 135 -18.58 -23.63 -7.77
N ASP A 136 -17.80 -23.59 -6.69
CA ASP A 136 -17.70 -22.42 -5.82
C ASP A 136 -16.95 -21.29 -6.50
N ARG A 137 -15.83 -21.59 -7.18
CA ARG A 137 -15.07 -20.60 -7.95
C ARG A 137 -15.94 -19.94 -9.02
N ASP A 138 -16.68 -20.74 -9.78
CA ASP A 138 -17.55 -20.26 -10.85
C ASP A 138 -18.69 -19.39 -10.24
N ARG A 139 -19.30 -19.81 -9.12
CA ARG A 139 -20.33 -19.03 -8.39
C ARG A 139 -19.83 -17.66 -7.92
N TYR A 140 -18.65 -17.58 -7.31
CA TYR A 140 -18.09 -16.31 -6.84
C TYR A 140 -17.65 -15.42 -8.00
N ALA A 141 -17.12 -16.01 -9.08
CA ALA A 141 -16.79 -15.28 -10.30
C ALA A 141 -18.04 -14.64 -10.94
N ASP A 142 -19.15 -15.38 -10.99
CA ASP A 142 -20.42 -14.87 -11.49
C ASP A 142 -20.94 -13.74 -10.61
N THR A 143 -20.85 -13.88 -9.29
CA THR A 143 -21.27 -12.83 -8.33
C THR A 143 -20.50 -11.52 -8.55
N VAL A 144 -19.17 -11.58 -8.71
CA VAL A 144 -18.37 -10.36 -8.97
C VAL A 144 -18.71 -9.78 -10.35
N ARG A 145 -18.87 -10.63 -11.37
CA ARG A 145 -19.25 -10.18 -12.71
C ARG A 145 -20.60 -9.48 -12.71
N ASP A 146 -21.58 -9.99 -11.97
CA ASP A 146 -22.90 -9.38 -11.83
C ASP A 146 -22.81 -8.01 -11.14
N GLN A 147 -21.98 -7.88 -10.10
CA GLN A 147 -21.74 -6.57 -9.48
C GLN A 147 -21.06 -5.58 -10.44
N LEU A 148 -20.05 -6.02 -11.19
CA LEU A 148 -19.38 -5.17 -12.19
C LEU A 148 -20.32 -4.75 -13.33
N ASN A 149 -21.21 -5.64 -13.76
CA ASN A 149 -22.25 -5.32 -14.74
C ASN A 149 -23.28 -4.33 -14.17
N ALA A 150 -23.63 -4.44 -12.89
CA ALA A 150 -24.50 -3.47 -12.22
C ALA A 150 -23.85 -2.08 -12.14
N VAL A 151 -22.54 -2.00 -11.86
CA VAL A 151 -21.78 -0.74 -11.91
C VAL A 151 -21.82 -0.16 -13.32
N ARG A 152 -21.53 -0.96 -14.35
CA ARG A 152 -21.58 -0.53 -15.76
C ARG A 152 -22.95 0.03 -16.13
N ALA A 153 -24.03 -0.69 -15.81
CA ALA A 153 -25.39 -0.28 -16.14
C ALA A 153 -25.78 1.08 -15.52
N VAL A 154 -25.17 1.43 -14.39
CA VAL A 154 -25.38 2.73 -13.72
C VAL A 154 -24.50 3.83 -14.31
N LEU A 155 -23.26 3.53 -14.69
CA LEU A 155 -22.27 4.53 -15.13
C LEU A 155 -22.29 4.83 -16.62
N GLU A 156 -22.66 3.88 -17.46
CA GLU A 156 -22.75 4.05 -18.92
C GLU A 156 -23.62 5.26 -19.30
N PRO A 157 -24.87 5.43 -18.80
CA PRO A 157 -25.67 6.61 -19.15
C PRO A 157 -25.09 7.94 -18.64
N LEU A 158 -24.35 7.93 -17.53
CA LEU A 158 -23.69 9.12 -17.00
C LEU A 158 -22.45 9.51 -17.83
N THR A 159 -21.72 8.50 -18.30
CA THR A 159 -20.57 8.67 -19.19
C THR A 159 -21.03 9.22 -20.54
N ASP A 160 -22.14 8.70 -21.07
CA ASP A 160 -22.77 9.20 -22.29
C ASP A 160 -23.22 10.67 -22.15
N ASP A 161 -23.80 11.07 -21.00
CA ASP A 161 -24.17 12.47 -20.74
C ASP A 161 -22.95 13.40 -20.72
N VAL A 162 -21.85 12.99 -20.07
CA VAL A 162 -20.57 13.73 -20.09
C VAL A 162 -20.06 13.88 -21.52
N GLN A 163 -20.07 12.81 -22.32
CA GLN A 163 -19.61 12.85 -23.72
C GLN A 163 -20.49 13.75 -24.58
N ALA A 164 -21.82 13.67 -24.44
CA ALA A 164 -22.77 14.48 -25.18
C ALA A 164 -22.59 15.98 -24.89
N LYS A 165 -22.48 16.36 -23.61
CA LYS A 165 -22.25 17.76 -23.20
C LYS A 165 -20.89 18.28 -23.63
N THR A 166 -19.86 17.43 -23.58
CA THR A 166 -18.51 17.76 -24.08
C THR A 166 -18.50 17.96 -25.61
N ALA A 167 -19.27 17.16 -26.36
CA ALA A 167 -19.41 17.33 -27.80
C ALA A 167 -20.09 18.67 -28.16
N THR A 168 -21.08 19.10 -27.38
CA THR A 168 -21.69 20.43 -27.52
C THR A 168 -20.65 21.55 -27.34
N ALA A 169 -19.83 21.49 -26.30
CA ALA A 169 -18.74 22.46 -26.10
C ALA A 169 -17.75 22.49 -27.27
N ARG A 170 -17.36 21.31 -27.77
CA ARG A 170 -16.47 21.19 -28.93
C ARG A 170 -17.07 21.80 -30.20
N HIS A 171 -18.37 21.67 -30.40
CA HIS A 171 -19.07 22.23 -31.55
C HIS A 171 -19.20 23.76 -31.44
N THR A 172 -19.51 24.27 -30.25
CA THR A 172 -19.63 25.71 -29.99
C THR A 172 -18.30 26.44 -30.06
N ASN A 173 -17.20 25.82 -29.60
CA ASN A 173 -15.86 26.39 -29.66
C ASN A 173 -14.82 25.35 -30.12
N PRO A 174 -14.49 25.29 -31.43
CA PRO A 174 -13.52 24.35 -31.97
C PRO A 174 -12.11 24.45 -31.37
N ALA A 175 -11.73 25.63 -30.85
CA ALA A 175 -10.42 25.81 -30.21
C ALA A 175 -10.27 24.98 -28.93
N THR A 176 -11.39 24.55 -28.33
CA THR A 176 -11.39 23.71 -27.12
C THR A 176 -11.21 22.20 -27.39
N ALA A 177 -11.07 21.80 -28.65
CA ALA A 177 -11.00 20.39 -29.06
C ALA A 177 -9.98 19.51 -28.29
N PRO A 178 -8.77 19.99 -27.94
CA PRO A 178 -7.81 19.20 -27.14
C PRO A 178 -8.35 18.82 -25.75
N TRP A 179 -8.99 19.76 -25.05
CA TRP A 179 -9.57 19.52 -23.72
C TRP A 179 -10.86 18.70 -23.79
N CYS A 180 -11.70 18.92 -24.81
CA CYS A 180 -12.85 18.05 -25.07
C CYS A 180 -12.41 16.61 -25.30
N GLY A 181 -11.34 16.40 -26.08
CA GLY A 181 -10.76 15.07 -26.29
C GLY A 181 -10.21 14.45 -25.01
N TRP A 182 -9.65 15.25 -24.11
CA TRP A 182 -9.21 14.80 -22.79
C TRP A 182 -10.39 14.32 -21.93
N VAL A 183 -11.45 15.14 -21.78
CA VAL A 183 -12.65 14.78 -21.00
C VAL A 183 -13.29 13.50 -21.54
N THR A 184 -13.42 13.35 -22.86
CA THR A 184 -13.99 12.12 -23.47
C THR A 184 -13.16 10.87 -23.12
N ARG A 185 -11.83 10.96 -23.18
CA ARG A 185 -10.95 9.83 -22.81
C ARG A 185 -11.03 9.51 -21.32
N SER A 186 -11.00 10.53 -20.46
CA SER A 186 -11.08 10.33 -19.00
C SER A 186 -12.44 9.76 -18.58
N ALA A 187 -13.52 10.10 -19.27
CA ALA A 187 -14.85 9.54 -19.02
C ALA A 187 -14.91 8.04 -19.42
N ALA A 188 -14.29 7.67 -20.55
CA ALA A 188 -14.18 6.27 -20.95
C ALA A 188 -13.30 5.45 -19.98
N GLU A 189 -12.20 6.04 -19.51
CA GLU A 189 -11.31 5.40 -18.51
C GLU A 189 -12.01 5.24 -17.16
N LEU A 190 -12.82 6.20 -16.73
CA LEU A 190 -13.66 6.07 -15.52
C LEU A 190 -14.58 4.85 -15.61
N LEU A 191 -15.28 4.68 -16.73
CA LEU A 191 -16.16 3.53 -16.96
C LEU A 191 -15.37 2.22 -16.99
N ALA A 192 -14.20 2.21 -17.63
CA ALA A 192 -13.33 1.04 -17.70
C ALA A 192 -12.80 0.64 -16.32
N ALA A 193 -12.29 1.60 -15.54
CA ALA A 193 -11.77 1.38 -14.19
C ALA A 193 -12.87 0.93 -13.22
N ALA A 194 -14.04 1.57 -13.26
CA ALA A 194 -15.15 1.24 -12.36
C ALA A 194 -15.78 -0.13 -12.66
N SER A 195 -15.86 -0.52 -13.94
CA SER A 195 -16.49 -1.78 -14.37
C SER A 195 -15.52 -2.95 -14.54
N ASN A 196 -14.25 -2.79 -14.17
CA ASN A 196 -13.26 -3.85 -14.19
C ASN A 196 -12.72 -4.14 -12.78
N TRP A 197 -12.33 -5.39 -12.55
CA TRP A 197 -11.65 -5.82 -11.33
C TRP A 197 -10.46 -6.72 -11.69
N PRO A 198 -9.27 -6.52 -11.12
CA PRO A 198 -8.13 -7.39 -11.36
C PRO A 198 -8.44 -8.82 -10.89
N TRP A 199 -8.58 -9.76 -11.84
CA TRP A 199 -8.90 -11.16 -11.54
C TRP A 199 -7.66 -12.05 -11.35
N ALA A 200 -6.47 -11.49 -11.55
CA ALA A 200 -5.21 -12.18 -11.28
C ALA A 200 -4.75 -11.90 -9.83
N PRO A 201 -4.04 -12.84 -9.18
CA PRO A 201 -3.36 -12.56 -7.92
C PRO A 201 -2.56 -11.25 -8.04
N PRO A 202 -2.63 -10.34 -7.05
CA PRO A 202 -3.11 -10.54 -5.68
C PRO A 202 -4.62 -10.36 -5.43
N TYR A 203 -5.47 -10.22 -6.45
CA TYR A 203 -6.93 -9.99 -6.32
C TYR A 203 -7.30 -8.73 -5.51
N GLU A 204 -6.37 -7.78 -5.41
CA GLU A 204 -6.57 -6.49 -4.75
C GLU A 204 -7.12 -5.48 -5.75
N ASP A 205 -7.88 -4.52 -5.23
CA ASP A 205 -8.24 -3.35 -6.03
C ASP A 205 -6.96 -2.52 -6.26
N ASN A 206 -6.88 -1.86 -7.40
CA ASN A 206 -5.82 -0.91 -7.68
C ASN A 206 -6.36 0.52 -7.58
N ASP A 207 -5.47 1.50 -7.45
CA ASP A 207 -5.86 2.91 -7.34
C ASP A 207 -6.43 3.50 -8.65
N ARG A 208 -6.57 2.68 -9.70
CA ARG A 208 -6.98 3.08 -11.03
C ARG A 208 -8.33 3.80 -11.07
N LEU A 209 -9.28 3.43 -10.22
CA LEU A 209 -10.57 4.15 -10.15
C LEU A 209 -10.39 5.56 -9.56
N ASN A 210 -9.60 5.68 -8.49
CA ASN A 210 -9.32 6.97 -7.86
C ASN A 210 -8.57 7.90 -8.82
N GLU A 211 -7.60 7.35 -9.55
CA GLU A 211 -6.86 8.04 -10.61
C GLU A 211 -7.79 8.50 -11.75
N ALA A 212 -8.66 7.61 -12.25
CA ALA A 212 -9.61 7.96 -13.32
C ALA A 212 -10.61 9.06 -12.89
N VAL A 213 -11.05 9.05 -11.63
CA VAL A 213 -11.89 10.12 -11.06
C VAL A 213 -11.13 11.44 -10.99
N ALA A 214 -9.89 11.42 -10.48
CA ALA A 214 -9.06 12.62 -10.38
C ALA A 214 -8.78 13.22 -11.77
N GLU A 215 -8.45 12.37 -12.74
CA GLU A 215 -8.17 12.75 -14.11
C GLU A 215 -9.40 13.32 -14.82
N LEU A 216 -10.59 12.73 -14.60
CA LEU A 216 -11.83 13.28 -15.15
C LEU A 216 -12.12 14.68 -14.59
N ARG A 217 -11.98 14.88 -13.28
CA ARG A 217 -12.17 16.21 -12.65
C ARG A 217 -11.15 17.25 -13.13
N ALA A 218 -9.89 16.84 -13.28
CA ALA A 218 -8.82 17.69 -13.80
C ALA A 218 -9.12 18.13 -15.24
N SER A 219 -9.53 17.18 -16.09
CA SER A 219 -9.89 17.45 -17.49
C SER A 219 -11.09 18.40 -17.61
N ALA A 220 -12.13 18.22 -16.78
CA ALA A 220 -13.31 19.08 -16.77
C ALA A 220 -12.98 20.51 -16.29
N SER A 221 -12.12 20.63 -15.29
CA SER A 221 -11.65 21.93 -14.78
C SER A 221 -10.83 22.69 -15.83
N ALA A 222 -9.96 21.99 -16.55
CA ALA A 222 -9.17 22.56 -17.64
C ALA A 222 -10.05 22.97 -18.84
N LEU A 223 -11.05 22.16 -19.21
CA LEU A 223 -12.02 22.52 -20.24
C LEU A 223 -12.85 23.76 -19.83
N ALA A 224 -13.28 23.82 -18.57
CA ALA A 224 -14.01 24.98 -18.06
C ALA A 224 -13.17 26.26 -18.10
N ALA A 225 -11.88 26.19 -17.76
CA ALA A 225 -10.95 27.31 -17.88
C ALA A 225 -10.77 27.74 -19.35
N ALA A 226 -10.62 26.78 -20.27
CA ALA A 226 -10.52 27.07 -21.71
C ALA A 226 -11.78 27.77 -22.24
N LEU A 227 -12.97 27.35 -21.80
CA LEU A 227 -14.25 27.95 -22.19
C LEU A 227 -14.47 29.35 -21.59
N ARG A 228 -13.82 29.68 -20.47
CA ARG A 228 -13.81 31.04 -19.90
C ARG A 228 -12.79 31.97 -20.55
N GLY A 229 -11.97 31.48 -21.48
CA GLY A 229 -10.86 32.25 -22.06
C GLY A 229 -9.68 32.44 -21.11
N GLU A 230 -9.58 31.64 -20.05
CA GLU A 230 -8.43 31.62 -19.15
C GLU A 230 -7.26 30.85 -19.79
N ILE A 231 -6.13 30.75 -19.09
CA ILE A 231 -5.00 29.91 -19.49
C ILE A 231 -5.21 28.52 -18.85
N PRO A 232 -5.79 27.53 -19.54
CA PRO A 232 -6.00 26.20 -19.00
C PRO A 232 -4.68 25.42 -18.91
N ALA A 233 -4.65 24.39 -18.06
CA ALA A 233 -3.59 23.39 -18.09
C ALA A 233 -3.53 22.72 -19.49
N SER A 234 -2.33 22.49 -20.01
CA SER A 234 -2.18 21.80 -21.30
C SER A 234 -2.74 20.39 -21.22
N ALA A 235 -3.55 19.98 -22.20
CA ALA A 235 -4.09 18.63 -22.24
C ALA A 235 -2.93 17.61 -22.30
N PRO A 236 -2.81 16.70 -21.31
CA PRO A 236 -1.73 15.72 -21.30
C PRO A 236 -1.85 14.73 -22.47
N GLY A 237 -0.71 14.23 -22.93
CA GLY A 237 -0.65 12.99 -23.71
C GLY A 237 -1.11 11.80 -22.87
N PRO A 238 -1.46 10.66 -23.48
CA PRO A 238 -1.85 9.47 -22.72
C PRO A 238 -0.80 9.15 -21.65
N PRO A 239 -1.22 8.93 -20.39
CA PRO A 239 -0.28 8.78 -19.28
C PRO A 239 0.55 7.51 -19.45
N ALA A 240 1.86 7.62 -19.17
CA ALA A 240 2.67 6.47 -18.81
C ALA A 240 2.33 6.09 -17.36
N GLU A 241 2.23 4.79 -17.09
CA GLU A 241 1.96 4.28 -15.74
C GLU A 241 2.96 4.88 -14.73
N PRO A 242 2.51 5.26 -13.52
CA PRO A 242 3.43 5.68 -12.47
C PRO A 242 4.36 4.51 -12.15
N GLU A 243 5.67 4.75 -12.27
CA GLU A 243 6.65 3.74 -11.90
C GLU A 243 6.48 3.44 -10.39
N PRO A 244 6.29 2.17 -10.01
CA PRO A 244 6.15 1.80 -8.62
C PRO A 244 7.43 2.15 -7.85
N ASP A 245 7.30 2.50 -6.56
CA ASP A 245 8.45 2.82 -5.70
C ASP A 245 9.49 1.68 -5.79
N PRO A 246 10.69 1.95 -6.33
CA PRO A 246 11.68 0.93 -6.57
C PRO A 246 12.13 0.24 -5.27
N VAL A 247 12.03 0.93 -4.12
CA VAL A 247 12.38 0.36 -2.81
C VAL A 247 11.31 -0.63 -2.35
N ALA A 248 10.03 -0.27 -2.46
CA ALA A 248 8.92 -1.15 -2.11
C ALA A 248 8.85 -2.38 -3.01
N VAL A 249 9.06 -2.21 -4.32
CA VAL A 249 9.13 -3.32 -5.29
C VAL A 249 10.31 -4.23 -4.99
N ALA A 250 11.50 -3.68 -4.76
CA ALA A 250 12.67 -4.49 -4.43
C ALA A 250 12.47 -5.30 -3.14
N PHE A 251 11.79 -4.73 -2.14
CA PHE A 251 11.46 -5.43 -0.89
C PHE A 251 10.46 -6.58 -1.11
N GLU A 252 9.35 -6.33 -1.81
CA GLU A 252 8.36 -7.38 -2.09
C GLU A 252 8.92 -8.48 -3.01
N ASP A 253 9.77 -8.13 -3.98
CA ASP A 253 10.49 -9.09 -4.81
C ASP A 253 11.47 -9.94 -3.98
N ALA A 254 12.23 -9.32 -3.07
CA ALA A 254 13.14 -10.04 -2.18
C ALA A 254 12.39 -11.01 -1.26
N LYS A 255 11.27 -10.55 -0.69
CA LYS A 255 10.37 -11.37 0.13
C LYS A 255 9.75 -12.52 -0.66
N ALA A 256 9.32 -12.28 -1.90
CA ALA A 256 8.78 -13.32 -2.77
C ALA A 256 9.84 -14.40 -3.08
N ARG A 257 11.07 -13.99 -3.43
CA ARG A 257 12.19 -14.92 -3.66
C ARG A 257 12.55 -15.74 -2.42
N HIS A 258 12.54 -15.11 -1.25
CA HIS A 258 12.78 -15.80 0.02
C HIS A 258 11.70 -16.85 0.30
N LEU A 259 10.42 -16.49 0.15
CA LEU A 259 9.30 -17.41 0.33
C LEU A 259 9.36 -18.59 -0.64
N GLU A 260 9.67 -18.33 -1.91
CA GLU A 260 9.84 -19.37 -2.92
C GLU A 260 10.97 -20.36 -2.56
N THR A 261 12.12 -19.82 -2.16
CA THR A 261 13.27 -20.62 -1.73
C THR A 261 12.94 -21.46 -0.49
N LEU A 262 12.28 -20.85 0.50
CA LEU A 262 11.88 -21.50 1.73
C LEU A 262 10.87 -22.63 1.49
N GLU A 263 9.87 -22.42 0.64
CA GLU A 263 8.88 -23.44 0.30
C GLU A 263 9.50 -24.61 -0.46
N ARG A 264 10.36 -24.34 -1.44
CA ARG A 264 11.11 -25.40 -2.14
C ARG A 264 11.99 -26.20 -1.19
N ALA A 265 12.70 -25.52 -0.28
CA ALA A 265 13.54 -26.17 0.73
C ALA A 265 12.71 -27.01 1.72
N ARG A 266 11.55 -26.51 2.17
CA ARG A 266 10.60 -27.24 3.02
C ARG A 266 10.06 -28.49 2.35
N ALA A 267 9.71 -28.41 1.07
CA ALA A 267 9.23 -29.54 0.31
C ALA A 267 10.31 -30.62 0.20
N TYR A 268 11.52 -30.20 -0.15
CA TYR A 268 12.66 -31.11 -0.24
C TYR A 268 13.02 -31.77 1.09
N ALA A 269 13.05 -30.99 2.18
CA ALA A 269 13.36 -31.45 3.53
C ALA A 269 12.29 -32.39 4.10
N PHE A 270 11.03 -32.28 3.64
CA PHE A 270 9.94 -33.14 4.11
C PHE A 270 10.07 -34.59 3.65
N VAL A 271 10.52 -34.81 2.41
CA VAL A 271 10.68 -36.16 1.87
C VAL A 271 11.86 -36.85 2.57
N GLU A 272 11.60 -37.88 3.38
CA GLU A 272 12.61 -38.56 4.20
C GLU A 272 13.77 -39.14 3.40
N GLY A 273 13.50 -39.71 2.22
CA GLY A 273 14.50 -40.38 1.38
C GLY A 273 15.32 -39.48 0.46
N ASN A 274 15.09 -38.16 0.46
CA ASN A 274 15.83 -37.27 -0.43
C ASN A 274 17.33 -37.22 -0.07
N PRO A 275 18.26 -37.36 -1.04
CA PRO A 275 19.68 -37.24 -0.75
C PRO A 275 20.01 -35.82 -0.26
N TYR A 276 21.15 -35.66 0.41
CA TYR A 276 21.62 -34.32 0.77
C TYR A 276 21.84 -33.46 -0.49
N ASN A 277 21.29 -32.24 -0.48
CA ASN A 277 21.45 -31.26 -1.54
C ASN A 277 22.21 -30.03 -1.00
N PRO A 278 23.54 -29.97 -1.18
CA PRO A 278 24.35 -28.87 -0.66
C PRO A 278 24.00 -27.52 -1.28
N ALA A 279 23.62 -27.50 -2.57
CA ALA A 279 23.25 -26.26 -3.26
C ALA A 279 21.97 -25.66 -2.67
N LEU A 280 20.93 -26.48 -2.48
CA LEU A 280 19.67 -26.03 -1.87
C LEU A 280 19.86 -25.59 -0.41
N ARG A 281 20.71 -26.29 0.34
CA ARG A 281 21.06 -25.89 1.71
C ARG A 281 21.79 -24.54 1.73
N ALA A 282 22.77 -24.34 0.85
CA ALA A 282 23.52 -23.09 0.78
C ALA A 282 22.60 -21.92 0.40
N GLU A 283 21.69 -22.14 -0.55
CA GLU A 283 20.73 -21.14 -1.00
C GLU A 283 19.78 -20.68 0.12
N ILE A 284 19.24 -21.61 0.94
CA ILE A 284 18.40 -21.22 2.08
C ILE A 284 19.21 -20.57 3.21
N ALA A 285 20.47 -20.95 3.38
CA ALA A 285 21.37 -20.34 4.35
C ALA A 285 21.81 -18.93 3.93
N ASP A 286 21.92 -18.65 2.64
CA ASP A 286 22.11 -17.30 2.08
C ASP A 286 20.84 -16.46 2.31
N ALA A 287 19.67 -17.01 1.96
CA ALA A 287 18.37 -16.34 2.13
C ALA A 287 18.04 -16.03 3.60
N ALA A 288 18.55 -16.82 4.55
CA ALA A 288 18.46 -16.51 5.98
C ALA A 288 19.07 -15.13 6.32
N GLY A 289 20.14 -14.72 5.62
CA GLY A 289 20.76 -13.41 5.76
C GLY A 289 19.84 -12.25 5.33
N ASP A 290 19.01 -12.48 4.30
CA ASP A 290 18.10 -11.48 3.75
C ASP A 290 16.93 -11.15 4.70
N VAL A 291 16.65 -12.03 5.66
CA VAL A 291 15.52 -11.90 6.61
C VAL A 291 15.94 -11.58 8.04
N VAL A 292 17.19 -11.22 8.27
CA VAL A 292 17.69 -10.87 9.61
C VAL A 292 17.02 -9.60 10.16
N LEU A 293 16.50 -8.74 9.29
CA LEU A 293 15.76 -7.55 9.70
C LEU A 293 14.26 -7.80 9.95
N ILE A 294 13.78 -9.03 9.75
CA ILE A 294 12.39 -9.39 10.05
C ILE A 294 12.26 -9.64 11.55
N TRP A 295 11.28 -8.96 12.18
CA TRP A 295 11.02 -9.07 13.61
C TRP A 295 10.65 -10.50 14.01
N PRO A 296 11.15 -11.03 15.14
CA PRO A 296 10.84 -12.38 15.61
C PRO A 296 9.45 -12.51 16.25
N VAL A 297 8.39 -11.99 15.59
CA VAL A 297 6.99 -12.04 16.07
C VAL A 297 6.17 -13.17 15.43
N TRP A 298 5.03 -13.51 16.03
CA TRP A 298 4.19 -14.63 15.62
C TRP A 298 3.65 -14.52 14.19
N TYR A 299 3.25 -13.33 13.76
CA TYR A 299 2.65 -13.14 12.43
C TYR A 299 3.58 -13.49 11.26
N VAL A 300 4.88 -13.31 11.44
CA VAL A 300 5.90 -13.56 10.41
C VAL A 300 6.64 -14.87 10.65
N LEU A 301 6.13 -15.72 11.55
CA LEU A 301 6.70 -17.01 11.91
C LEU A 301 6.99 -17.88 10.69
N GLU A 302 6.17 -17.76 9.64
CA GLU A 302 6.28 -18.59 8.45
C GLU A 302 7.56 -18.33 7.63
N TYR A 303 8.23 -17.20 7.78
CA TYR A 303 9.39 -16.83 6.94
C TYR A 303 10.50 -16.06 7.65
N ARG A 304 10.45 -15.93 8.98
CA ARG A 304 11.51 -15.29 9.77
C ARG A 304 12.81 -16.13 9.83
N LEU A 305 13.87 -15.51 10.34
CA LEU A 305 15.24 -16.02 10.37
C LEU A 305 15.38 -17.45 10.94
N ASP A 306 14.84 -17.72 12.13
CA ASP A 306 14.93 -19.05 12.78
C ASP A 306 14.26 -20.15 11.94
N THR A 307 13.23 -19.80 11.18
CA THR A 307 12.49 -20.73 10.33
C THR A 307 13.29 -21.10 9.09
N ALA A 308 13.97 -20.13 8.47
CA ALA A 308 14.91 -20.41 7.39
C ALA A 308 16.09 -21.26 7.90
N ALA A 309 16.65 -20.90 9.06
CA ALA A 309 17.75 -21.64 9.69
C ALA A 309 17.37 -23.09 10.03
N ARG A 310 16.17 -23.31 10.58
CA ARG A 310 15.67 -24.66 10.88
C ARG A 310 15.52 -25.50 9.63
N VAL A 311 14.98 -24.94 8.54
CA VAL A 311 14.88 -25.65 7.26
C VAL A 311 16.27 -25.98 6.71
N ALA A 312 17.22 -25.06 6.81
CA ALA A 312 18.62 -25.30 6.41
C ALA A 312 19.25 -26.45 7.21
N ALA A 313 19.00 -26.51 8.52
CA ALA A 313 19.46 -27.59 9.38
C ALA A 313 18.82 -28.94 8.99
N THR A 314 17.49 -29.01 8.84
CA THR A 314 16.79 -30.25 8.47
C THR A 314 17.21 -30.79 7.09
N LEU A 315 17.63 -29.93 6.15
CA LEU A 315 18.20 -30.39 4.88
C LEU A 315 19.47 -31.23 5.05
N THR A 316 20.17 -31.12 6.19
CA THR A 316 21.39 -31.89 6.48
C THR A 316 21.13 -33.28 7.05
N LYS A 317 19.86 -33.68 7.27
CA LYS A 317 19.50 -34.98 7.89
C LYS A 317 20.16 -36.20 7.23
N ASN A 318 20.32 -36.16 5.90
CA ASN A 318 20.90 -37.24 5.09
C ASN A 318 22.34 -36.93 4.63
N ALA A 319 22.96 -35.88 5.18
CA ALA A 319 24.34 -35.49 4.87
C ALA A 319 25.34 -36.33 5.68
N THR A 320 26.48 -36.64 5.08
CA THR A 320 27.62 -37.26 5.75
C THR A 320 28.25 -36.33 6.80
N ASP A 321 29.04 -36.86 7.72
CA ASP A 321 29.73 -36.06 8.75
C ASP A 321 30.65 -34.99 8.15
N ALA A 322 31.33 -35.33 7.05
CA ALA A 322 32.19 -34.38 6.34
C ALA A 322 31.40 -33.22 5.72
N GLU A 323 30.20 -33.50 5.19
CA GLU A 323 29.32 -32.48 4.62
C GLU A 323 28.73 -31.56 5.70
N VAL A 324 28.36 -32.11 6.86
CA VAL A 324 27.92 -31.29 8.00
C VAL A 324 29.08 -30.44 8.55
N ALA A 325 30.29 -30.97 8.65
CA ALA A 325 31.45 -30.19 9.08
C ALA A 325 31.77 -29.03 8.11
N ALA A 326 31.61 -29.24 6.80
CA ALA A 326 31.71 -28.18 5.81
C ALA A 326 30.61 -27.12 5.99
N ALA A 327 29.37 -27.58 6.20
CA ALA A 327 28.21 -26.73 6.49
C ALA A 327 28.42 -25.83 7.72
N ILE A 328 28.99 -26.36 8.82
CA ILE A 328 29.38 -25.60 10.02
C ILE A 328 30.41 -24.51 9.67
N THR A 329 31.43 -24.87 8.88
CA THR A 329 32.50 -23.94 8.50
C THR A 329 31.94 -22.78 7.67
N GLU A 330 31.07 -23.08 6.71
CA GLU A 330 30.39 -22.07 5.90
C GLU A 330 29.52 -21.14 6.76
N ASP A 331 28.70 -21.69 7.66
CA ASP A 331 27.79 -20.89 8.49
C ASP A 331 28.52 -19.98 9.48
N THR A 332 29.68 -20.44 9.98
CA THR A 332 30.55 -19.64 10.85
C THR A 332 31.02 -18.34 10.17
N ALA A 333 31.25 -18.39 8.86
CA ALA A 333 31.71 -17.24 8.09
C ALA A 333 30.58 -16.25 7.73
N ARG A 334 29.30 -16.62 7.96
CA ARG A 334 28.16 -15.80 7.54
C ARG A 334 28.05 -14.52 8.35
N ARG A 335 27.60 -13.47 7.68
CA ARG A 335 27.25 -12.18 8.28
C ARG A 335 25.89 -11.72 7.76
N PRO A 336 25.08 -11.00 8.56
CA PRO A 336 25.36 -10.57 9.94
C PRO A 336 25.41 -11.74 10.94
N LEU A 337 26.00 -11.51 12.12
CA LEU A 337 26.29 -12.57 13.11
C LEU A 337 25.01 -13.27 13.61
N ALA A 338 23.88 -12.56 13.64
CA ALA A 338 22.58 -13.13 13.95
C ALA A 338 22.19 -14.27 12.97
N ALA A 339 22.53 -14.16 11.69
CA ALA A 339 22.29 -15.23 10.71
C ALA A 339 23.14 -16.48 11.01
N ALA A 340 24.44 -16.28 11.24
CA ALA A 340 25.35 -17.36 11.64
C ALA A 340 24.88 -18.03 12.94
N THR A 341 24.39 -17.24 13.90
CA THR A 341 23.87 -17.74 15.17
C THR A 341 22.63 -18.62 14.96
N ALA A 342 21.64 -18.14 14.22
CA ALA A 342 20.44 -18.91 13.94
C ALA A 342 20.77 -20.23 13.23
N LEU A 343 21.62 -20.19 12.19
CA LEU A 343 22.01 -21.37 11.42
C LEU A 343 22.77 -22.40 12.26
N LEU A 344 23.80 -21.98 13.02
CA LEU A 344 24.57 -22.89 13.86
C LEU A 344 23.77 -23.43 15.04
N ALA A 345 22.86 -22.64 15.63
CA ALA A 345 22.00 -23.08 16.71
C ALA A 345 20.96 -24.12 16.26
N GLU A 346 20.32 -23.92 15.11
CA GLU A 346 19.39 -24.91 14.55
C GLU A 346 20.13 -26.16 14.07
N LEU A 347 21.34 -26.02 13.51
CA LEU A 347 22.17 -27.18 13.16
C LEU A 347 22.61 -27.98 14.40
N TRP A 348 22.97 -27.29 15.49
CA TRP A 348 23.24 -27.93 16.78
C TRP A 348 22.04 -28.73 17.28
N ARG A 349 20.81 -28.18 17.18
CA ARG A 349 19.58 -28.90 17.56
C ARG A 349 19.37 -30.14 16.69
N GLU A 350 19.41 -30.00 15.37
CA GLU A 350 19.20 -31.13 14.44
C GLU A 350 20.24 -32.25 14.65
N MET A 351 21.52 -31.90 14.84
CA MET A 351 22.57 -32.89 15.12
C MET A 351 22.39 -33.56 16.48
N SER A 352 21.91 -32.82 17.48
CA SER A 352 21.57 -33.38 18.80
C SER A 352 20.40 -34.37 18.69
N ASP A 353 19.34 -34.00 17.97
CA ASP A 353 18.13 -34.82 17.79
C ASP A 353 18.41 -36.09 16.98
N THR A 354 19.34 -36.03 16.04
CA THR A 354 19.78 -37.20 15.24
C THR A 354 20.89 -38.02 15.90
N GLY A 355 21.32 -37.67 17.11
CA GLY A 355 22.32 -38.41 17.89
C GLY A 355 23.77 -38.20 17.43
N ARG A 356 24.05 -37.20 16.60
CA ARG A 356 25.39 -36.84 16.08
C ARG A 356 26.06 -35.81 17.00
N THR A 357 26.28 -36.20 18.26
CA THR A 357 26.73 -35.29 19.33
C THR A 357 28.04 -34.56 19.05
N ASP A 358 29.00 -35.21 18.39
CA ASP A 358 30.30 -34.59 18.08
C ASP A 358 30.15 -33.41 17.11
N LEU A 359 29.24 -33.52 16.13
CA LEU A 359 28.94 -32.43 15.19
C LEU A 359 28.11 -31.33 15.84
N ALA A 360 27.21 -31.69 16.76
CA ALA A 360 26.49 -30.72 17.57
C ALA A 360 27.49 -29.88 18.39
N ASP A 361 28.40 -30.53 19.12
CA ASP A 361 29.45 -29.85 19.90
C ASP A 361 30.34 -28.98 19.00
N GLN A 362 30.68 -29.45 17.80
CA GLN A 362 31.44 -28.66 16.84
C GLN A 362 30.69 -27.38 16.40
N ALA A 363 29.39 -27.46 16.12
CA ALA A 363 28.57 -26.30 15.74
C ALA A 363 28.46 -25.28 16.90
N ARG A 364 28.23 -25.78 18.13
CA ARG A 364 28.22 -24.97 19.35
C ARG A 364 29.55 -24.24 19.54
N ASP A 365 30.66 -24.96 19.49
CA ASP A 365 31.98 -24.42 19.79
C ASP A 365 32.45 -23.43 18.72
N ALA A 366 32.07 -23.64 17.45
CA ALA A 366 32.28 -22.69 16.38
C ALA A 366 31.56 -21.36 16.65
N LEU A 367 30.27 -21.41 17.02
CA LEU A 367 29.49 -20.22 17.35
C LEU A 367 30.04 -19.49 18.57
N LEU A 368 30.34 -20.20 19.67
CA LEU A 368 30.94 -19.60 20.86
C LEU A 368 32.29 -18.93 20.56
N THR A 369 33.09 -19.51 19.67
CA THR A 369 34.36 -18.92 19.23
C THR A 369 34.12 -17.60 18.51
N GLU A 370 33.16 -17.53 17.59
CA GLU A 370 32.84 -16.29 16.89
C GLU A 370 32.26 -15.22 17.82
N LEU A 371 31.35 -15.60 18.73
CA LEU A 371 30.74 -14.66 19.69
C LEU A 371 31.77 -13.98 20.60
N ARG A 372 32.80 -14.74 21.02
CA ARG A 372 33.92 -14.24 21.83
C ARG A 372 34.89 -13.37 21.05
N ARG A 373 35.05 -13.62 19.75
CA ARG A 373 35.96 -12.86 18.87
C ARG A 373 35.32 -11.60 18.30
N HIS A 374 33.99 -11.55 18.29
CA HIS A 374 33.24 -10.43 17.74
C HIS A 374 33.45 -9.16 18.55
N ASP A 375 33.72 -8.05 17.85
CA ASP A 375 33.98 -6.76 18.49
C ASP A 375 32.67 -6.02 18.79
N TRP A 376 32.12 -6.28 19.98
CA TRP A 376 30.93 -5.63 20.50
C TRP A 376 31.14 -4.16 20.90
N SER A 377 32.38 -3.65 20.92
CA SER A 377 32.66 -2.22 21.17
C SER A 377 32.51 -1.38 19.89
N SER A 378 32.73 -2.00 18.72
CA SER A 378 32.57 -1.34 17.42
C SER A 378 31.11 -1.12 17.04
N LYS A 379 30.83 -0.08 16.24
CA LYS A 379 29.49 0.14 15.66
C LYS A 379 29.12 -0.97 14.68
N GLU A 380 30.09 -1.39 13.86
CA GLU A 380 29.95 -2.44 12.85
C GLU A 380 29.54 -3.78 13.45
N GLY A 381 29.95 -4.06 14.70
CA GLY A 381 29.55 -5.23 15.44
C GLY A 381 28.03 -5.34 15.68
N TRP A 382 27.30 -4.22 15.66
CA TRP A 382 25.86 -4.18 15.94
C TRP A 382 25.00 -4.07 14.68
N ILE A 383 25.57 -3.63 13.55
CA ILE A 383 24.84 -3.47 12.29
C ILE A 383 24.16 -4.79 11.91
N ASP A 384 22.88 -4.71 11.60
CA ASP A 384 21.97 -5.81 11.27
C ASP A 384 21.80 -6.90 12.34
N ASN A 385 22.51 -6.84 13.47
CA ASN A 385 22.33 -7.77 14.59
C ASN A 385 21.25 -7.32 15.58
N THR A 386 20.78 -6.07 15.51
CA THR A 386 19.91 -5.50 16.55
C THR A 386 18.53 -6.16 16.67
N ILE A 387 17.91 -6.53 15.55
CA ILE A 387 16.55 -7.09 15.53
C ILE A 387 16.53 -8.53 16.08
N ASN A 388 17.48 -9.36 15.67
CA ASN A 388 17.60 -10.76 16.07
C ASN A 388 18.78 -10.99 17.04
N GLY A 389 19.20 -9.95 17.76
CA GLY A 389 20.34 -10.00 18.68
C GLY A 389 20.03 -10.74 19.98
N ARG A 390 18.82 -10.59 20.52
CA ARG A 390 18.43 -11.26 21.78
C ARG A 390 18.63 -12.78 21.73
N PRO A 391 18.11 -13.51 20.72
CA PRO A 391 18.39 -14.93 20.55
C PRO A 391 19.88 -15.28 20.58
N THR A 392 20.74 -14.42 20.03
CA THR A 392 22.19 -14.64 20.00
C THR A 392 22.78 -14.75 21.41
N PHE A 393 22.42 -13.82 22.30
CA PHE A 393 22.88 -13.84 23.69
C PHE A 393 22.16 -14.88 24.55
N ASP A 394 20.90 -15.21 24.22
CA ASP A 394 20.18 -16.30 24.87
C ASP A 394 20.84 -17.66 24.60
N TYR A 395 21.28 -17.93 23.35
CA TYR A 395 22.06 -19.13 23.02
C TYR A 395 23.45 -19.13 23.68
N TRP A 396 24.14 -17.99 23.68
CA TRP A 396 25.42 -17.88 24.38
C TRP A 396 25.28 -18.24 25.86
N THR A 397 24.24 -17.71 26.50
CA THR A 397 23.91 -17.99 27.90
C THR A 397 23.54 -19.46 28.12
N HIS A 398 22.78 -20.05 27.20
CA HIS A 398 22.34 -21.44 27.28
C HIS A 398 23.52 -22.43 27.32
N TRP A 399 24.59 -22.17 26.58
CA TRP A 399 25.76 -23.05 26.50
C TRP A 399 26.89 -22.69 27.47
N THR A 400 26.81 -21.54 28.14
CA THR A 400 27.85 -21.06 29.05
C THR A 400 27.23 -20.68 30.40
N THR A 401 27.62 -19.54 30.97
CA THR A 401 26.98 -18.96 32.15
C THR A 401 26.51 -17.56 31.79
N PRO A 402 25.44 -17.02 32.42
CA PRO A 402 24.99 -15.66 32.15
C PRO A 402 26.06 -14.57 32.37
N GLY A 403 27.10 -14.86 33.18
CA GLY A 403 28.18 -13.92 33.48
C GLY A 403 29.13 -13.67 32.31
N GLU A 404 29.30 -14.62 31.41
CA GLU A 404 30.22 -14.50 30.27
C GLU A 404 29.77 -13.40 29.28
N PRO A 405 28.58 -13.50 28.63
CA PRO A 405 28.08 -12.43 27.76
C PRO A 405 27.91 -11.10 28.52
N ARG A 406 27.52 -11.14 29.80
CA ARG A 406 27.39 -9.94 30.64
C ARG A 406 28.71 -9.19 30.78
N THR A 407 29.80 -9.91 31.02
CA THR A 407 31.14 -9.32 31.16
C THR A 407 31.58 -8.69 29.84
N VAL A 408 31.43 -9.43 28.71
CA VAL A 408 31.77 -8.90 27.38
C VAL A 408 31.01 -7.63 27.05
N LEU A 409 29.70 -7.59 27.31
CA LEU A 409 28.89 -6.39 27.05
C LEU A 409 29.21 -5.25 28.01
N THR A 410 29.59 -5.56 29.26
CA THR A 410 30.06 -4.56 30.22
C THR A 410 31.36 -3.91 29.73
N ASP A 411 32.34 -4.72 29.33
CA ASP A 411 33.63 -4.25 28.81
C ASP A 411 33.46 -3.44 27.53
N ALA A 412 32.57 -3.88 26.63
CA ALA A 412 32.23 -3.14 25.41
C ALA A 412 31.63 -1.76 25.71
N LEU A 413 30.74 -1.67 26.70
CA LEU A 413 30.11 -0.41 27.08
C LEU A 413 31.08 0.53 27.81
N LEU A 414 32.00 -0.01 28.62
CA LEU A 414 33.07 0.75 29.25
C LEU A 414 34.04 1.32 28.23
N ALA A 415 34.39 0.56 27.19
CA ALA A 415 35.26 0.99 26.11
C ALA A 415 34.56 2.04 25.21
N SER A 416 33.28 1.83 24.92
CA SER A 416 32.50 2.63 23.98
C SER A 416 31.09 2.94 24.53
N PRO A 417 30.95 3.96 25.40
CA PRO A 417 29.66 4.36 25.98
C PRO A 417 28.59 4.70 24.93
N GLU A 418 28.99 5.05 23.70
CA GLU A 418 28.12 5.27 22.55
C GLU A 418 27.24 4.05 22.21
N ARG A 419 27.68 2.82 22.55
CA ARG A 419 26.97 1.55 22.26
C ARG A 419 25.79 1.26 23.20
N LEU A 420 25.52 2.14 24.18
CA LEU A 420 24.38 2.00 25.10
C LEU A 420 23.07 1.69 24.37
N GLU A 421 22.79 2.40 23.27
CA GLU A 421 21.55 2.21 22.52
C GLU A 421 21.47 0.83 21.87
N ASP A 422 22.58 0.29 21.37
CA ASP A 422 22.59 -1.02 20.72
C ASP A 422 22.33 -2.14 21.73
N ILE A 423 22.97 -2.07 22.90
CA ILE A 423 22.78 -3.02 24.01
C ILE A 423 21.32 -2.99 24.50
N VAL A 424 20.75 -1.79 24.69
CA VAL A 424 19.35 -1.62 25.11
C VAL A 424 18.39 -2.12 24.03
N ARG A 425 18.67 -1.91 22.75
CA ARG A 425 17.83 -2.44 21.67
C ARG A 425 17.85 -3.96 21.63
N VAL A 426 19.02 -4.56 21.78
CA VAL A 426 19.17 -6.02 21.72
C VAL A 426 18.59 -6.71 22.95
N GLY A 427 18.57 -6.10 24.13
CA GLY A 427 17.95 -6.72 25.30
C GLY A 427 16.42 -6.75 25.29
N GLY A 428 15.77 -5.91 24.48
CA GLY A 428 14.32 -5.82 24.40
C GLY A 428 13.66 -7.05 23.78
N GLU A 429 12.34 -7.19 23.98
CA GLU A 429 11.52 -8.21 23.34
C GLU A 429 10.63 -7.57 22.27
N TRP A 430 10.57 -8.16 21.08
CA TRP A 430 9.67 -7.70 20.03
C TRP A 430 8.25 -8.17 20.29
N ILE A 431 7.34 -7.21 20.48
CA ILE A 431 5.92 -7.48 20.70
C ILE A 431 5.11 -7.09 19.48
N GLN A 432 4.30 -8.03 19.03
CA GLN A 432 3.34 -7.81 17.98
C GLN A 432 2.19 -6.92 18.45
N HIS A 433 1.94 -5.85 17.73
CA HIS A 433 0.73 -5.03 17.84
C HIS A 433 -0.12 -5.30 16.61
N GLN A 434 -1.23 -6.02 16.83
CA GLN A 434 -2.29 -6.14 15.83
C GLN A 434 -3.32 -5.03 16.07
N PRO A 435 -3.93 -4.50 14.99
CA PRO A 435 -5.22 -3.84 15.13
C PRO A 435 -6.19 -4.75 15.88
N SER A 436 -7.14 -4.16 16.61
CA SER A 436 -8.17 -4.94 17.31
C SER A 436 -8.87 -5.89 16.34
N PHE A 437 -9.28 -7.07 16.82
CA PHE A 437 -9.89 -8.11 16.00
C PHE A 437 -11.04 -7.53 15.15
N GLY A 438 -10.84 -7.43 13.82
CA GLY A 438 -11.83 -6.88 12.88
C GLY A 438 -11.51 -5.50 12.29
N GLU A 439 -10.43 -4.84 12.72
CA GLU A 439 -9.96 -3.60 12.09
C GLU A 439 -8.88 -3.90 11.04
N PRO A 440 -9.07 -3.48 9.76
CA PRO A 440 -8.00 -3.56 8.77
C PRO A 440 -6.88 -2.58 9.14
N GLY A 441 -5.65 -3.07 9.24
CA GLY A 441 -4.48 -2.24 9.49
C GLY A 441 -3.17 -3.03 9.38
N PRO A 442 -2.04 -2.36 9.11
CA PRO A 442 -0.75 -3.02 9.01
C PRO A 442 -0.35 -3.62 10.36
N ILE A 443 0.25 -4.80 10.33
CA ILE A 443 0.83 -5.39 11.53
C ILE A 443 2.13 -4.67 11.84
N SER A 444 2.27 -4.27 13.10
CA SER A 444 3.48 -3.62 13.59
C SER A 444 4.10 -4.46 14.70
N ALA A 445 5.40 -4.33 14.86
CA ALA A 445 6.12 -4.87 16.01
C ALA A 445 6.80 -3.71 16.73
N VAL A 446 6.70 -3.70 18.06
CA VAL A 446 7.32 -2.70 18.92
C VAL A 446 8.24 -3.43 19.87
N LEU A 447 9.44 -2.90 20.04
CA LEU A 447 10.41 -3.40 21.01
C LEU A 447 10.01 -2.91 22.42
N GLU A 448 9.92 -3.81 23.40
CA GLU A 448 9.48 -3.49 24.76
C GLU A 448 10.27 -4.30 25.81
N TYR A 449 10.33 -3.78 27.05
CA TYR A 449 10.77 -4.48 28.25
C TYR A 449 9.58 -4.58 29.22
N ARG A 450 8.91 -5.74 29.25
CA ARG A 450 7.68 -5.94 30.04
C ARG A 450 7.94 -6.32 31.47
N ASP A 451 8.49 -7.52 31.68
CA ASP A 451 8.45 -8.15 33.00
C ASP A 451 9.83 -8.41 33.60
N ASN A 452 10.89 -8.51 32.80
CA ASN A 452 12.26 -8.74 33.29
C ASN A 452 13.34 -8.28 32.30
N LEU A 453 14.56 -8.14 32.81
CA LEU A 453 15.78 -8.02 32.00
C LEU A 453 16.34 -9.43 31.73
N PRO A 454 16.90 -9.69 30.53
CA PRO A 454 17.61 -10.94 30.27
C PRO A 454 18.73 -11.18 31.28
N THR A 455 18.99 -12.43 31.64
CA THR A 455 20.00 -12.75 32.69
C THR A 455 21.42 -12.38 32.29
N TRP A 456 21.73 -12.31 31.00
CA TRP A 456 23.00 -11.85 30.45
C TRP A 456 23.11 -10.33 30.34
N PHE A 457 22.02 -9.58 30.55
CA PHE A 457 22.01 -8.13 30.35
C PHE A 457 22.91 -7.42 31.37
N PRO A 458 23.79 -6.49 30.94
CA PRO A 458 24.76 -5.81 31.82
C PRO A 458 24.11 -4.63 32.57
N THR A 459 23.15 -4.94 33.45
CA THR A 459 22.28 -3.94 34.11
C THR A 459 23.05 -2.81 34.79
N GLU A 460 24.02 -3.10 35.66
CA GLU A 460 24.78 -2.07 36.39
C GLU A 460 25.55 -1.12 35.45
N ALA A 461 26.20 -1.68 34.41
CA ALA A 461 26.94 -0.89 33.43
C ALA A 461 26.01 -0.02 32.59
N VAL A 462 24.85 -0.55 32.21
CA VAL A 462 23.80 0.18 31.47
C VAL A 462 23.22 1.31 32.30
N VAL A 463 22.87 1.07 33.57
CA VAL A 463 22.36 2.09 34.50
C VAL A 463 23.39 3.21 34.68
N THR A 464 24.65 2.85 34.94
CA THR A 464 25.75 3.82 35.12
C THR A 464 25.97 4.66 33.87
N THR A 465 25.98 4.03 32.69
CA THR A 465 26.19 4.73 31.41
C THR A 465 24.99 5.60 31.03
N ALA A 466 23.76 5.13 31.30
CA ALA A 466 22.54 5.88 31.08
C ALA A 466 22.49 7.14 31.94
N ALA A 467 22.92 7.08 33.20
CA ALA A 467 23.00 8.26 34.07
C ALA A 467 23.92 9.36 33.52
N ILE A 468 24.93 9.00 32.73
CA ILE A 468 25.88 9.94 32.10
C ILE A 468 25.32 10.47 30.77
N ARG A 469 24.78 9.59 29.92
CA ARG A 469 24.38 9.92 28.54
C ARG A 469 22.95 10.42 28.41
N TYR A 470 22.07 10.01 29.32
CA TYR A 470 20.64 10.35 29.37
C TYR A 470 20.24 10.80 30.78
N PRO A 471 20.88 11.83 31.36
CA PRO A 471 20.61 12.26 32.73
C PRO A 471 19.19 12.79 32.95
N HIS A 472 18.46 13.11 31.88
CA HIS A 472 17.07 13.55 31.91
C HIS A 472 16.06 12.39 31.91
N VAL A 473 16.48 11.17 31.56
CA VAL A 473 15.58 10.01 31.51
C VAL A 473 15.39 9.46 32.93
N VAL A 474 14.13 9.41 33.36
CA VAL A 474 13.73 8.86 34.66
C VAL A 474 13.16 7.45 34.50
N PRO A 475 13.21 6.59 35.54
CA PRO A 475 12.60 5.27 35.50
C PRO A 475 11.10 5.35 35.15
N ALA A 476 10.64 4.46 34.27
CA ALA A 476 9.23 4.36 33.91
C ALA A 476 8.37 4.01 35.13
N ILE A 477 7.16 4.57 35.21
CA ILE A 477 6.27 4.39 36.38
C ILE A 477 5.51 3.05 36.29
N SER A 478 5.32 2.52 35.09
CA SER A 478 4.67 1.22 34.87
C SER A 478 5.18 0.56 33.60
N LYS A 479 4.85 -0.73 33.42
CA LYS A 479 5.14 -1.45 32.17
C LYS A 479 4.41 -0.91 30.92
N PHE A 480 3.40 -0.06 31.09
CA PHE A 480 2.65 0.57 30.00
C PHE A 480 3.04 2.02 29.77
N ASP A 481 3.95 2.55 30.59
CA ASP A 481 4.44 3.91 30.48
C ASP A 481 5.51 3.98 29.41
N ARG A 482 5.17 4.47 28.21
CA ARG A 482 6.09 4.55 27.06
C ARG A 482 7.29 5.50 27.28
N GLY A 483 7.43 6.12 28.45
CA GLY A 483 8.42 7.14 28.72
C GLY A 483 8.03 8.48 28.10
N ALA A 484 9.00 9.40 28.00
CA ALA A 484 8.87 10.84 27.76
C ALA A 484 7.94 11.30 26.60
N GLY A 485 6.62 11.11 26.72
CA GLY A 485 5.62 11.58 25.76
C GLY A 485 5.73 10.97 24.35
N PRO A 486 4.77 11.26 23.46
CA PRO A 486 4.76 10.77 22.07
C PRO A 486 5.86 11.38 21.17
N GLU A 487 6.59 12.40 21.65
CA GLU A 487 7.63 13.10 20.89
C GLU A 487 9.08 12.67 21.23
N ALA A 488 9.30 11.87 22.29
CA ALA A 488 10.65 11.41 22.62
C ALA A 488 11.16 10.31 21.67
N PRO A 489 12.48 10.25 21.42
CA PRO A 489 13.08 9.16 20.67
C PRO A 489 12.71 7.79 21.28
N PRO A 490 12.33 6.78 20.48
CA PRO A 490 11.92 5.45 20.99
C PRO A 490 12.91 4.79 21.96
N ILE A 491 14.20 5.14 21.87
CA ILE A 491 15.25 4.61 22.73
C ILE A 491 15.19 5.12 24.17
N GLU A 492 14.72 6.35 24.42
CA GLU A 492 14.60 6.90 25.77
C GLU A 492 13.53 6.16 26.58
N GLY A 493 12.43 5.78 25.93
CA GLY A 493 11.40 4.93 26.53
C GLY A 493 11.96 3.56 26.95
N LEU A 494 12.77 2.92 26.09
CA LEU A 494 13.41 1.65 26.43
C LEU A 494 14.36 1.78 27.62
N ILE A 495 15.18 2.85 27.67
CA ILE A 495 16.06 3.13 28.81
C ILE A 495 15.24 3.32 30.09
N ALA A 496 14.15 4.09 30.04
CA ALA A 496 13.27 4.29 31.20
C ALA A 496 12.71 2.97 31.75
N HIS A 497 12.33 2.03 30.86
CA HIS A 497 11.88 0.70 31.28
C HIS A 497 13.02 -0.13 31.90
N VAL A 498 14.23 -0.07 31.34
CA VAL A 498 15.40 -0.77 31.92
C VAL A 498 15.69 -0.25 33.33
N LEU A 499 15.68 1.07 33.53
CA LEU A 499 15.87 1.69 34.84
C LEU A 499 14.79 1.26 35.85
N ARG A 500 13.52 1.15 35.42
CA ARG A 500 12.43 0.63 36.27
C ARG A 500 12.72 -0.80 36.74
N LEU A 501 13.04 -1.69 35.80
CA LEU A 501 13.30 -3.10 36.08
C LEU A 501 14.55 -3.30 36.95
N ALA A 502 15.59 -2.47 36.78
CA ALA A 502 16.77 -2.47 37.63
C ALA A 502 16.41 -2.15 39.09
N ASN A 503 15.62 -1.09 39.33
CA ASN A 503 15.20 -0.69 40.67
C ASN A 503 14.31 -1.75 41.36
N GLU A 504 13.44 -2.43 40.61
CA GLU A 504 12.60 -3.51 41.14
C GLU A 504 13.42 -4.74 41.56
N THR A 505 14.53 -5.01 40.85
CA THR A 505 15.42 -6.13 41.14
C THR A 505 16.28 -5.87 42.37
N GLU A 506 16.68 -4.63 42.66
CA GLU A 506 17.41 -4.26 43.88
C GLU A 506 16.54 -4.24 45.14
N ALA A 507 15.22 -4.10 44.99
CA ALA A 507 14.27 -4.05 46.10
C ALA A 507 13.74 -5.43 46.54
N SER A 508 14.04 -6.49 45.78
CA SER A 508 13.62 -7.89 46.01
C SER A 508 14.78 -8.72 46.53
#